data_AF-A0AAE0JZ85-F1
#
_entry.id   AF-A0AAE0JZ85-F1
#
_cell.length_a   1.000
_cell.length_b   1.000
_cell.length_c   1.000
_cell.angle_alpha   90.00
_cell.angle_beta   90.00
_cell.angle_gamma   90.00
#
_symmetry.space_group_name_H-M   'P 1'
#
loop_
_entity.id
_entity.type
_entity.pdbx_description
1 polymer ?
#
loop_
_entity_poly.entity_id
_entity_poly.type
_entity_poly.pdbx_seq_one_letter_code
_entity_poly.pdbx_strand_id
1 'polypeptide(L)'
;MKYLNASTSEASPNLAIAVPSRLYYPPRLDKPLHGLRVAITDNIDIAGVRTYASSWAYGELYGPAPASAPSVQKLFELGAVIVGTTGMSQFAGAEDPTGDFVEFHTPWNPRGDGIRSSGGSSYGSGAATGAYDWLDFAIGTDSMFGLILFSYPAHTRITDKHEA
;
A
#
# COMPACT_ATOMS: atom_id res chain seq x y z
N MET A 1 -4.19 -16.61 -4.28
CA MET A 1 -3.85 -15.33 -3.61
C MET A 1 -4.37 -14.21 -4.50
N LYS A 2 -5.15 -13.26 -3.96
CA LYS A 2 -5.64 -12.09 -4.72
C LYS A 2 -4.75 -10.90 -4.38
N TYR A 3 -3.64 -10.80 -5.10
CA TYR A 3 -2.84 -9.59 -5.16
C TYR A 3 -3.24 -8.85 -6.43
N LEU A 4 -3.51 -7.56 -6.32
CA LEU A 4 -3.91 -6.72 -7.44
C LEU A 4 -2.72 -5.80 -7.73
N ASN A 5 -2.48 -5.54 -9.01
CA ASN A 5 -1.46 -4.59 -9.43
C ASN A 5 -2.10 -3.70 -10.47
N ALA A 6 -1.58 -2.48 -10.55
CA ALA A 6 -2.01 -1.55 -11.55
C ALA A 6 -1.70 -2.14 -12.94
N SER A 7 -2.72 -2.24 -13.80
CA SER A 7 -2.56 -2.69 -15.17
C SER A 7 -3.39 -1.81 -16.10
N THR A 8 -2.88 -1.65 -17.31
CA THR A 8 -3.66 -1.09 -18.42
C THR A 8 -4.52 -2.21 -18.98
N SER A 9 -5.82 -1.98 -19.12
CA SER A 9 -6.70 -2.91 -19.84
C SER A 9 -7.03 -2.32 -21.21
N GLU A 10 -7.38 -3.16 -22.18
CA GLU A 10 -7.84 -2.67 -23.50
C GLU A 10 -9.04 -1.72 -23.39
N ALA A 11 -9.79 -1.78 -22.28
CA ALA A 11 -10.96 -0.93 -21.99
C ALA A 11 -10.61 0.45 -21.39
N SER A 12 -9.38 0.67 -20.90
CA SER A 12 -8.95 1.96 -20.35
C SER A 12 -7.45 2.18 -20.60
N PRO A 13 -7.07 3.23 -21.34
CA PRO A 13 -5.66 3.57 -21.54
C PRO A 13 -4.99 4.07 -20.25
N ASN A 14 -5.79 4.45 -19.24
CA ASN A 14 -5.28 4.85 -17.94
C ASN A 14 -4.91 3.62 -17.13
N LEU A 15 -3.76 3.71 -16.46
CA LEU A 15 -3.31 2.75 -15.47
C LEU A 15 -4.39 2.60 -14.39
N ALA A 16 -4.99 1.42 -14.29
CA ALA A 16 -6.08 1.15 -13.38
C ALA A 16 -5.70 0.05 -12.39
N ILE A 17 -6.09 0.23 -11.14
CA ILE A 17 -5.98 -0.81 -10.13
C ILE A 17 -7.37 -1.44 -10.03
N ALA A 18 -7.49 -2.72 -10.39
CA ALA A 18 -8.71 -3.46 -10.14
C ALA A 18 -8.87 -3.59 -8.63
N VAL A 19 -9.95 -3.07 -8.06
CA VAL A 19 -10.25 -3.19 -6.63
C VAL A 19 -11.60 -3.89 -6.48
N PRO A 20 -11.70 -4.98 -5.71
CA PRO A 20 -12.96 -5.70 -5.58
C PRO A 20 -14.00 -4.85 -4.84
N SER A 21 -15.27 -5.01 -5.25
CA SER A 21 -16.39 -4.32 -4.62
C SER A 21 -16.52 -4.74 -3.15
N ARG A 22 -16.71 -3.76 -2.26
CA ARG A 22 -16.95 -3.99 -0.82
C ARG A 22 -18.27 -4.74 -0.56
N LEU A 23 -19.21 -4.72 -1.51
CA LEU A 23 -20.51 -5.38 -1.39
C LEU A 23 -20.40 -6.88 -1.06
N TYR A 24 -19.34 -7.54 -1.54
CA TYR A 24 -19.13 -8.98 -1.32
C TYR A 24 -18.33 -9.30 -0.05
N TYR A 25 -18.03 -8.30 0.79
CA TYR A 25 -17.22 -8.44 2.00
C TYR A 25 -17.99 -7.93 3.23
N PRO A 26 -19.01 -8.67 3.71
CA PRO A 26 -19.69 -8.31 4.95
C PRO A 26 -18.70 -8.41 6.14
N PRO A 27 -18.90 -7.60 7.19
CA PRO A 27 -18.13 -7.69 8.43
C PRO A 27 -18.18 -9.10 9.03
N ARG A 28 -17.04 -9.55 9.56
CA ARG A 28 -16.87 -10.90 10.09
C ARG A 28 -16.07 -10.88 11.38
N LEU A 29 -16.60 -11.51 12.43
CA LEU A 29 -15.92 -11.59 13.73
C LEU A 29 -14.67 -12.48 13.67
N ASP A 30 -14.67 -13.52 12.82
CA ASP A 30 -13.53 -14.42 12.60
C ASP A 30 -12.43 -13.81 11.73
N LYS A 31 -12.74 -12.74 10.99
CA LYS A 31 -11.84 -12.07 10.05
C LYS A 31 -12.02 -10.54 10.15
N PRO A 32 -11.36 -9.89 11.12
CA PRO A 32 -11.59 -8.48 11.40
C PRO A 32 -11.18 -7.54 10.27
N LEU A 33 -10.32 -7.98 9.33
CA LEU A 33 -9.89 -7.18 8.19
C LEU A 33 -10.62 -7.57 6.89
N HIS A 34 -11.73 -8.32 6.99
CA HIS A 34 -12.40 -8.86 5.82
C HIS A 34 -12.87 -7.77 4.86
N GLY A 35 -12.26 -7.72 3.68
CA GLY A 35 -12.58 -6.73 2.64
C GLY A 35 -11.91 -5.37 2.81
N LEU A 36 -11.15 -5.17 3.89
CA LEU A 36 -10.32 -3.98 4.02
C LEU A 36 -9.15 -4.05 3.04
N ARG A 37 -8.93 -2.94 2.36
CA ARG A 37 -7.96 -2.76 1.29
C ARG A 37 -6.67 -2.20 1.87
N VAL A 38 -5.58 -2.92 1.65
CA VAL A 38 -4.26 -2.57 2.19
C VAL A 38 -3.23 -2.46 1.07
N ALA A 39 -2.37 -1.46 1.18
CA ALA A 39 -1.17 -1.33 0.35
C ALA A 39 0.08 -1.63 1.20
N ILE A 40 1.10 -2.22 0.59
CA ILE A 40 2.28 -2.72 1.31
C ILE A 40 3.54 -2.07 0.74
N THR A 41 4.43 -1.57 1.59
CA THR A 41 5.72 -1.04 1.14
C THR A 41 6.57 -2.10 0.41
N ASP A 42 7.33 -1.66 -0.59
CA ASP A 42 8.07 -2.49 -1.56
C ASP A 42 9.36 -3.16 -1.02
N ASN A 43 9.53 -3.23 0.29
CA ASN A 43 10.56 -4.05 0.96
C ASN A 43 9.98 -5.21 1.78
N ILE A 44 8.68 -5.49 1.61
CA ILE A 44 8.00 -6.62 2.26
C ILE A 44 7.55 -7.61 1.20
N ASP A 45 8.03 -8.85 1.30
CA ASP A 45 7.76 -9.88 0.30
C ASP A 45 6.28 -10.29 0.24
N ILE A 46 5.76 -10.36 -0.98
CA ILE A 46 4.44 -10.91 -1.32
C ILE A 46 4.66 -12.03 -2.33
N ALA A 47 4.12 -13.22 -2.05
CA ALA A 47 4.33 -14.39 -2.89
C ALA A 47 3.87 -14.13 -4.33
N GLY A 48 4.76 -14.41 -5.29
CA GLY A 48 4.53 -14.20 -6.71
C GLY A 48 4.72 -12.76 -7.19
N VAL A 49 5.11 -11.83 -6.31
CA VAL A 49 5.43 -10.43 -6.64
C VAL A 49 6.93 -10.22 -6.48
N ARG A 50 7.51 -9.41 -7.36
CA ARG A 50 8.92 -9.02 -7.26
C ARG A 50 9.05 -7.86 -6.29
N THR A 51 9.94 -8.00 -5.32
CA THR A 51 10.29 -6.96 -4.35
C THR A 51 11.45 -6.16 -4.92
N TYR A 52 11.31 -4.85 -5.08
CA TYR A 52 12.40 -4.02 -5.60
C TYR A 52 13.17 -3.32 -4.48
N ALA A 53 12.58 -3.10 -3.30
CA ALA A 53 13.13 -2.21 -2.26
C ALA A 53 13.56 -0.85 -2.85
N SER A 54 12.82 -0.39 -3.87
CA SER A 54 13.15 0.77 -4.71
C SER A 54 14.55 0.75 -5.35
N SER A 55 15.00 -0.44 -5.76
CA SER A 55 16.17 -0.67 -6.61
C SER A 55 15.86 -1.67 -7.74
N TRP A 56 16.04 -1.24 -9.00
CA TRP A 56 16.00 -2.07 -10.19
C TRP A 56 17.03 -3.19 -10.15
N ALA A 57 18.26 -2.91 -9.70
CA ALA A 57 19.30 -3.94 -9.61
C ALA A 57 18.91 -5.05 -8.63
N TYR A 58 18.33 -4.69 -7.48
CA TYR A 58 17.81 -5.68 -6.52
C TYR A 58 16.66 -6.48 -7.11
N GLY A 59 15.69 -5.77 -7.70
CA GLY A 59 14.57 -6.41 -8.38
C GLY A 59 15.02 -7.35 -9.50
N GLU A 60 15.96 -6.98 -10.36
CA GLU A 60 16.42 -7.86 -11.45
C GLU A 60 17.19 -9.08 -10.94
N LEU A 61 18.01 -8.90 -9.89
CA LEU A 61 18.78 -9.96 -9.26
C LEU A 61 17.88 -11.03 -8.62
N TYR A 62 16.79 -10.61 -7.98
CA TYR A 62 15.87 -11.49 -7.27
C TYR A 62 14.54 -11.62 -8.02
N GLY A 63 14.19 -12.85 -8.44
CA GLY A 63 12.89 -13.16 -9.04
C GLY A 63 11.68 -12.83 -8.14
N PRO A 64 10.45 -13.08 -8.62
CA PRO A 64 9.27 -12.99 -7.77
C PRO A 64 9.43 -13.79 -6.48
N ALA A 65 9.00 -13.22 -5.35
CA ALA A 65 9.21 -13.83 -4.04
C ALA A 65 8.48 -15.19 -3.96
N PRO A 66 9.14 -16.26 -3.47
CA PRO A 66 8.54 -17.59 -3.41
C PRO A 66 7.48 -17.71 -2.31
N ALA A 67 7.55 -16.87 -1.28
CA ALA A 67 6.65 -16.84 -0.15
C ALA A 67 6.36 -15.40 0.28
N SER A 68 5.21 -15.18 0.92
CA SER A 68 4.89 -13.89 1.52
C SER A 68 5.53 -13.77 2.90
N ALA A 69 5.92 -12.56 3.30
CA ALA A 69 6.40 -12.29 4.65
C ALA A 69 5.35 -12.68 5.72
N PRO A 70 5.74 -13.06 6.95
CA PRO A 70 4.81 -13.46 8.00
C PRO A 70 3.72 -12.41 8.31
N SER A 71 4.06 -11.13 8.26
CA SER A 71 3.12 -10.02 8.44
C SER A 71 2.05 -9.99 7.33
N VAL A 72 2.45 -10.18 6.08
CA VAL A 72 1.57 -10.26 4.92
C VAL A 72 0.68 -11.50 5.00
N GLN A 73 1.24 -12.65 5.38
CA GLN A 73 0.46 -13.87 5.62
C GLN A 73 -0.64 -13.61 6.68
N LYS A 74 -0.29 -12.89 7.75
CA LYS A 74 -1.27 -12.56 8.79
C LYS A 74 -2.41 -11.68 8.29
N LEU A 75 -2.11 -10.70 7.44
CA LEU A 75 -3.14 -9.86 6.80
C LEU A 75 -4.09 -10.70 5.95
N PHE A 76 -3.57 -11.66 5.18
CA PHE A 76 -4.40 -12.57 4.39
C PHE A 76 -5.29 -13.47 5.26
N GLU A 77 -4.76 -14.01 6.36
CA GLU A 77 -5.53 -14.81 7.32
C GLU A 77 -6.71 -14.02 7.90
N LEU A 78 -6.47 -12.75 8.25
CA LEU A 78 -7.47 -11.83 8.81
C LEU A 78 -8.46 -11.31 7.76
N GLY A 79 -8.29 -11.66 6.48
CA GLY A 79 -9.22 -11.37 5.39
C GLY A 79 -8.95 -10.07 4.62
N ALA A 80 -7.80 -9.44 4.81
CA ALA A 80 -7.42 -8.22 4.09
C ALA A 80 -7.22 -8.49 2.58
N VAL A 81 -7.51 -7.46 1.77
CA VAL A 81 -7.29 -7.45 0.33
C VAL A 81 -6.07 -6.59 0.04
N ILE A 82 -4.99 -7.21 -0.43
CA ILE A 82 -3.77 -6.48 -0.80
C ILE A 82 -3.93 -5.93 -2.21
N VAL A 83 -3.84 -4.61 -2.32
CA VAL A 83 -4.15 -3.86 -3.54
C VAL A 83 -2.92 -3.57 -4.40
N GLY A 84 -1.73 -3.65 -3.82
CA GLY A 84 -0.47 -3.42 -4.52
C GLY A 84 0.68 -3.09 -3.57
N THR A 85 1.86 -2.90 -4.15
CA THR A 85 3.02 -2.37 -3.45
C THR A 85 3.10 -0.84 -3.56
N THR A 86 3.71 -0.18 -2.58
CA THR A 86 3.93 1.26 -2.56
C THR A 86 5.42 1.59 -2.60
N GLY A 87 5.77 2.67 -3.30
CA GLY A 87 7.15 3.16 -3.35
C GLY A 87 7.69 3.56 -1.99
N MET A 88 9.02 3.49 -1.86
CA MET A 88 9.76 3.83 -0.66
C MET A 88 11.13 4.41 -1.02
N SER A 89 11.85 5.02 -0.07
CA SER A 89 13.24 5.41 -0.30
C SER A 89 14.05 4.14 -0.52
N GLN A 90 15.05 4.17 -1.41
CA GLN A 90 15.85 2.99 -1.72
C GLN A 90 16.41 2.34 -0.45
N PHE A 91 16.16 1.03 -0.28
CA PHE A 91 16.51 0.23 0.90
C PHE A 91 16.15 0.82 2.29
N ALA A 92 15.14 1.69 2.35
CA ALA A 92 14.77 2.43 3.56
C ALA A 92 15.93 3.27 4.14
N GLY A 93 16.84 3.75 3.27
CA GLY A 93 18.06 4.46 3.66
C GLY A 93 17.87 5.93 4.07
N ALA A 94 16.88 6.63 3.50
CA ALA A 94 16.67 8.06 3.72
C ALA A 94 15.23 8.43 4.11
N GLU A 95 15.13 9.47 4.93
CA GLU A 95 13.86 10.11 5.29
C GLU A 95 13.37 11.07 4.20
N ASP A 96 14.28 11.67 3.43
CA ASP A 96 13.90 12.41 2.22
C ASP A 96 13.78 11.40 1.06
N PRO A 97 12.59 11.22 0.47
CA PRO A 97 12.39 10.33 -0.67
C PRO A 97 13.31 10.59 -1.86
N THR A 98 13.80 11.83 -1.98
CA THR A 98 14.72 12.28 -3.04
C THR A 98 16.12 12.62 -2.53
N GLY A 99 16.44 12.26 -1.28
CA GLY A 99 17.72 12.58 -0.64
C GLY A 99 18.89 11.70 -1.10
N ASP A 100 18.60 10.46 -1.51
CA ASP A 100 19.59 9.46 -1.93
C ASP A 100 19.42 9.10 -3.42
N PHE A 101 19.69 7.84 -3.80
CA PHE A 101 19.47 7.34 -5.15
C PHE A 101 17.99 7.28 -5.50
N VAL A 102 17.62 7.91 -6.63
CA VAL A 102 16.24 7.96 -7.11
C VAL A 102 16.11 7.12 -8.37
N GLU A 103 15.74 5.85 -8.19
CA GLU A 103 15.39 4.95 -9.30
C GLU A 103 13.88 4.89 -9.55
N PHE A 104 13.09 5.15 -8.51
CA PHE A 104 11.63 5.29 -8.57
C PHE A 104 11.24 6.70 -8.12
N HIS A 105 10.38 7.36 -8.88
CA HIS A 105 9.94 8.71 -8.55
C HIS A 105 9.01 8.72 -7.35
N THR A 106 9.26 9.65 -6.44
CA THR A 106 8.37 9.95 -5.33
C THR A 106 7.09 10.61 -5.85
N PRO A 107 5.90 10.18 -5.39
CA PRO A 107 4.65 10.86 -5.67
C PRO A 107 4.59 12.22 -4.95
N TRP A 108 3.78 13.13 -5.48
CA TRP A 108 3.48 14.39 -4.81
C TRP A 108 2.80 14.14 -3.46
N ASN A 109 3.05 15.02 -2.50
CA ASN A 109 2.34 14.98 -1.23
C ASN A 109 0.84 15.23 -1.48
N PRO A 110 -0.05 14.34 -1.03
CA PRO A 110 -1.50 14.45 -1.28
C PRO A 110 -2.14 15.68 -0.65
N ARG A 111 -1.47 16.34 0.30
CA ARG A 111 -1.88 17.66 0.81
C ARG A 111 -1.99 18.71 -0.30
N GLY A 112 -1.28 18.53 -1.41
CA GLY A 112 -1.41 19.37 -2.60
C GLY A 112 -0.86 20.79 -2.43
N ASP A 113 -0.01 21.05 -1.44
CA ASP A 113 0.59 22.36 -1.22
C ASP A 113 1.77 22.65 -2.16
N GLY A 114 2.24 21.64 -2.91
CA GLY A 114 3.31 21.75 -3.90
C GLY A 114 4.70 22.05 -3.32
N ILE A 115 4.83 22.17 -2.00
CA ILE A 115 6.04 22.64 -1.32
C ILE A 115 6.59 21.54 -0.40
N ARG A 116 5.73 20.67 0.13
CA ARG A 116 6.15 19.62 1.07
C ARG A 116 6.36 18.29 0.37
N SER A 117 7.41 17.59 0.80
CA SER A 117 7.61 16.17 0.50
C SER A 117 6.58 15.31 1.23
N SER A 118 6.32 14.09 0.73
CA SER A 118 5.50 13.07 1.39
C SER A 118 6.18 12.46 2.63
N GLY A 119 7.50 12.63 2.79
CA GLY A 119 8.30 12.08 3.90
C GLY A 119 8.59 10.58 3.72
N GLY A 120 9.65 10.07 4.32
CA GLY A 120 10.21 8.74 4.08
C GLY A 120 10.22 7.84 5.33
N SER A 121 10.84 6.68 5.27
CA SER A 121 11.21 5.97 4.05
C SER A 121 9.98 5.44 3.29
N SER A 122 8.84 5.26 3.95
CA SER A 122 7.60 4.68 3.38
C SER A 122 6.70 5.72 2.71
N TYR A 123 7.29 6.58 1.86
CA TYR A 123 6.59 7.72 1.25
C TYR A 123 5.33 7.35 0.47
N GLY A 124 5.36 6.19 -0.20
CA GLY A 124 4.26 5.74 -1.04
C GLY A 124 3.09 5.29 -0.20
N SER A 125 3.33 4.72 0.98
CA SER A 125 2.28 4.28 1.92
C SER A 125 1.52 5.48 2.47
N GLY A 126 2.24 6.53 2.91
CA GLY A 126 1.65 7.78 3.40
C GLY A 126 0.90 8.53 2.29
N ALA A 127 1.55 8.69 1.13
CA ALA A 127 0.93 9.36 -0.02
C ALA A 127 -0.32 8.63 -0.52
N ALA A 128 -0.28 7.31 -0.65
CA ALA A 128 -1.42 6.52 -1.12
C ALA A 128 -2.62 6.63 -0.17
N THR A 129 -2.38 6.55 1.15
CA THR A 129 -3.48 6.63 2.12
C THR A 129 -4.10 8.02 2.19
N GLY A 130 -3.30 9.08 1.99
CA GLY A 130 -3.82 10.45 1.92
C GLY A 130 -4.48 10.81 0.58
N ALA A 131 -4.14 10.11 -0.51
CA ALA A 131 -4.66 10.39 -1.85
C ALA A 131 -5.89 9.57 -2.23
N TYR A 132 -6.02 8.34 -1.72
CA TYR A 132 -7.02 7.37 -2.17
C TYR A 132 -8.02 7.04 -1.07
N ASP A 133 -9.21 7.64 -1.12
CA ASP A 133 -10.33 7.36 -0.19
C ASP A 133 -10.79 5.90 -0.19
N TRP A 134 -10.48 5.17 -1.25
CA TRP A 134 -10.85 3.76 -1.40
C TRP A 134 -9.85 2.81 -0.73
N LEU A 135 -8.67 3.29 -0.32
CA LEU A 135 -7.65 2.52 0.39
C LEU A 135 -7.85 2.67 1.91
N ASP A 136 -8.01 1.55 2.61
CA ASP A 136 -8.40 1.60 4.03
C ASP A 136 -7.19 1.83 4.96
N PHE A 137 -6.02 1.29 4.62
CA PHE A 137 -4.76 1.56 5.32
C PHE A 137 -3.57 1.11 4.47
N ALA A 138 -2.35 1.46 4.89
CA ALA A 138 -1.12 0.97 4.29
C ALA A 138 -0.14 0.48 5.37
N ILE A 139 0.78 -0.39 4.98
CA ILE A 139 1.85 -0.92 5.84
C ILE A 139 3.19 -0.37 5.36
N GLY A 140 3.93 0.25 6.28
CA GLY A 140 5.31 0.69 6.09
C GLY A 140 6.27 -0.08 7.01
N THR A 141 7.56 0.20 6.86
CA THR A 141 8.62 -0.30 7.76
C THR A 141 9.29 0.85 8.50
N ASP A 142 9.62 0.62 9.77
CA ASP A 142 10.46 1.49 10.59
C ASP A 142 11.75 0.76 10.96
N SER A 143 12.90 1.38 10.71
CA SER A 143 14.23 0.81 10.93
C SER A 143 15.09 1.68 11.85
N MET A 144 15.20 2.98 11.55
CA MET A 144 16.00 3.91 12.35
C MET A 144 15.37 5.31 12.49
N PHE A 145 14.47 5.70 11.57
CA PHE A 145 13.74 6.99 11.58
C PHE A 145 12.37 6.97 10.84
N GLY A 146 11.82 5.81 10.43
CA GLY A 146 10.77 5.74 9.39
C GLY A 146 9.36 5.40 9.90
N LEU A 147 8.41 6.31 9.77
CA LEU A 147 7.06 6.19 10.36
C LEU A 147 6.28 4.92 9.95
N ILE A 148 5.78 4.14 10.93
CA ILE A 148 4.61 3.24 10.74
C ILE A 148 3.36 4.12 10.68
N LEU A 149 2.83 4.35 9.48
CA LEU A 149 1.58 5.08 9.30
C LEU A 149 0.39 4.10 9.30
N PHE A 150 -0.18 3.85 10.47
CA PHE A 150 -1.58 3.41 10.57
C PHE A 150 -2.47 4.63 10.34
N SER A 151 -2.76 4.97 9.08
CA SER A 151 -3.83 5.93 8.80
C SER A 151 -5.14 5.16 8.62
N TYR A 152 -5.98 5.20 9.65
CA TYR A 152 -7.39 4.83 9.55
C TYR A 152 -8.13 6.07 9.02
N PRO A 153 -8.72 6.05 7.80
CA PRO A 153 -9.63 7.12 7.39
C PRO A 153 -10.85 7.08 8.31
N ALA A 154 -10.99 8.09 9.17
CA ALA A 154 -12.12 8.27 10.06
C ALA A 154 -13.39 8.68 9.27
N HIS A 155 -13.89 7.81 8.39
CA HIS A 155 -15.15 8.00 7.66
C HIS A 155 -15.99 6.72 7.59
N THR A 156 -16.10 5.99 8.71
CA THR A 156 -17.32 5.22 9.00
C THR A 156 -18.32 6.14 9.68
N ARG A 157 -18.93 7.05 8.91
CA ARG A 157 -20.21 7.65 9.32
C ARG A 157 -21.28 6.57 9.11
N ILE A 158 -21.40 5.68 10.09
CA ILE A 158 -22.62 4.90 10.29
C ILE A 158 -23.67 5.95 10.63
N THR A 159 -24.41 6.42 9.63
CA THR A 159 -25.68 7.07 9.91
C THR A 159 -26.65 5.96 10.27
N ASP A 160 -26.76 5.68 11.56
CA ASP A 160 -27.96 5.05 12.11
C ASP A 160 -29.15 5.92 11.71
N LYS A 161 -29.96 5.41 10.78
CA LYS A 161 -31.37 5.78 10.68
C LYS A 161 -32.17 4.56 11.11
N HIS A 162 -32.15 4.31 12.41
CA HIS A 162 -33.21 3.61 13.11
C HIS A 162 -33.84 4.61 14.09
N GLU A 163 -34.85 5.34 13.62
CA GLU A 163 -35.90 5.87 14.49
C GLU A 163 -37.24 5.61 13.80
N ALA A 164 -38.21 5.25 14.63
CA ALA A 164 -39.52 4.70 14.35
C ALA A 164 -40.48 5.66 13.63
#